data_AF-A0A7X8ZEU2-F1
#
_entry.id   AF-A0A7X8ZEU2-F1
#
_cell.length_a   1.000
_cell.length_b   1.000
_cell.length_c   1.000
_cell.angle_alpha   90.00
_cell.angle_beta   90.00
_cell.angle_gamma   90.00
#
_symmetry.space_group_name_H-M   'P 1'
#
loop_
_entity.id
_entity.type
_entity.pdbx_description
1 polymer ?
#
loop_
_entity_poly.entity_id
_entity_poly.type
_entity_poly.pdbx_seq_one_letter_code
_entity_poly.pdbx_strand_id
1 'polypeptide(L)'
;MNGQVVKVALAFVGIIVGAGFASGQEVMQYFVAFGINGLWGAVISAVVMTVMALIILQLGSYFNAGEHGEVFRRVSHPVFSRLLDLGVMLTLFSTGFVMFAGAGANLNQQWGLPLWVGALVMVVLVLAAGMLDVDKVTTVIGAITPFIIVFITIACVYTIVSGDLSSLERLDAASEEVSTTLPNWFVAG
;
A
#
# COMPACT_ATOMS: atom_id res chain seq x y z
N MET A 1 0.18 19.62 20.30
CA MET A 1 -0.20 18.52 19.37
C MET A 1 0.78 18.53 18.20
N ASN A 2 2.07 18.34 18.49
CA ASN A 2 2.85 17.08 18.40
C ASN A 2 3.19 16.70 16.96
N GLY A 3 4.14 17.42 16.33
CA GLY A 3 4.63 17.10 14.98
C GLY A 3 5.14 15.66 14.79
N GLN A 4 5.45 14.95 15.88
CA GLN A 4 5.71 13.51 15.88
C GLN A 4 4.47 12.67 15.50
N VAL A 5 3.27 13.04 15.95
CA VAL A 5 2.02 12.34 15.59
C VAL A 5 1.75 12.46 14.10
N VAL A 6 1.98 13.65 13.52
CA VAL A 6 1.82 13.87 12.08
C VAL A 6 2.86 13.09 11.29
N LYS A 7 4.13 13.06 11.72
CA LYS A 7 5.17 12.25 11.07
C LYS A 7 4.85 10.76 11.10
N VAL A 8 4.40 10.24 12.24
CA VAL A 8 4.02 8.82 12.38
C VAL A 8 2.79 8.51 11.54
N ALA A 9 1.78 9.38 11.51
CA ALA A 9 0.61 9.21 10.65
C ALA A 9 0.97 9.22 9.16
N LEU A 10 1.83 10.14 8.72
CA LEU A 10 2.31 10.21 7.34
C LEU A 10 3.19 9.02 6.97
N ALA A 11 4.04 8.54 7.89
CA ALA A 11 4.82 7.33 7.67
C ALA A 11 3.92 6.10 7.56
N PHE A 12 2.90 5.98 8.41
CA PHE A 12 1.94 4.90 8.38
C PHE A 12 1.16 4.86 7.05
N VAL A 13 0.66 6.02 6.58
CA VAL A 13 0.03 6.13 5.26
C VAL A 13 1.02 5.74 4.16
N GLY A 14 2.27 6.20 4.23
CA GLY A 14 3.31 5.87 3.25
C GLY A 14 3.67 4.38 3.20
N ILE A 15 3.64 3.69 4.34
CA ILE A 15 3.92 2.25 4.43
C ILE A 15 2.78 1.41 3.84
N ILE A 16 1.53 1.86 3.97
CA ILE A 16 0.37 1.16 3.40
C ILE A 16 0.34 1.27 1.87
N VAL A 17 0.83 2.37 1.31
CA VAL A 17 0.89 2.58 -0.14
C VAL A 17 2.01 1.72 -0.73
N GLY A 18 1.65 0.49 -1.13
CA GLY A 18 2.56 -0.46 -1.76
C GLY A 18 2.84 -0.20 -3.25
N ALA A 19 3.65 -1.07 -3.87
CA ALA A 19 3.98 -0.99 -5.29
C ALA A 19 2.75 -1.15 -6.21
N GLY A 20 1.74 -1.91 -5.78
CA GLY A 20 0.50 -2.08 -6.53
C GLY A 20 -0.38 -0.82 -6.54
N PHE A 21 -0.50 -0.12 -5.41
CA PHE A 21 -1.09 1.22 -5.35
C PHE A 21 -0.30 2.25 -6.15
N ALA A 22 1.03 2.26 -6.03
CA ALA A 22 1.88 3.22 -6.73
C ALA A 22 1.89 3.03 -8.26
N SER A 23 1.80 1.79 -8.75
CA SER A 23 1.63 1.48 -10.18
C SER A 23 0.18 1.60 -10.67
N GLY A 24 -0.78 1.77 -9.76
CA GLY A 24 -2.21 1.84 -10.06
C GLY A 24 -2.86 0.49 -10.41
N GLN A 25 -2.08 -0.59 -10.53
CA GLN A 25 -2.59 -1.90 -10.98
C GLN A 25 -3.63 -2.49 -10.03
N GLU A 26 -3.41 -2.37 -8.72
CA GLU A 26 -4.38 -2.83 -7.71
C GLU A 26 -5.68 -2.02 -7.81
N VAL A 27 -5.59 -0.70 -7.99
CA VAL A 27 -6.77 0.18 -8.11
C VAL A 27 -7.56 -0.16 -9.38
N MET A 28 -6.87 -0.41 -10.49
CA MET A 28 -7.50 -0.81 -11.75
C MET A 28 -8.26 -2.14 -11.61
N GLN A 29 -7.64 -3.14 -10.98
CA GLN A 29 -8.20 -4.48 -10.87
C GLN A 29 -9.31 -4.61 -9.82
N TYR A 30 -9.20 -3.89 -8.70
CA TYR A 30 -10.16 -3.99 -7.60
C TYR A 30 -11.35 -3.04 -7.74
N PHE A 31 -11.15 -1.87 -8.34
CA PHE A 31 -12.19 -0.84 -8.38
C PHE A 31 -12.59 -0.48 -9.81
N VAL A 32 -11.65 -0.12 -10.69
CA VAL A 32 -12.00 0.36 -12.05
C VAL A 32 -12.65 -0.73 -12.90
N ALA A 33 -12.22 -1.99 -12.74
CA ALA A 33 -12.81 -3.13 -13.45
C ALA A 33 -14.29 -3.41 -13.14
N PHE A 34 -14.86 -2.78 -12.12
CA PHE A 34 -16.28 -2.94 -11.73
C PHE A 34 -17.12 -1.67 -11.97
N GLY A 35 -16.57 -0.69 -12.69
CA GLY A 35 -17.29 0.53 -13.08
C GLY A 35 -17.85 1.29 -11.87
N ILE A 36 -19.11 1.71 -11.93
CA ILE A 36 -19.79 2.44 -10.84
C ILE A 36 -19.83 1.65 -9.53
N ASN A 37 -19.97 0.32 -9.59
CA ASN A 37 -20.02 -0.52 -8.39
C ASN A 37 -18.66 -0.59 -7.68
N GLY A 38 -17.56 -0.46 -8.43
CA GLY A 38 -16.22 -0.38 -7.86
C GLY A 38 -15.98 0.87 -7.01
N LEU A 39 -16.69 1.98 -7.28
CA LEU A 39 -16.61 3.19 -6.46
C LEU A 39 -17.17 2.96 -5.05
N TRP A 40 -18.27 2.22 -4.93
CA TRP A 40 -18.80 1.81 -3.62
C TRP A 40 -17.84 0.87 -2.89
N GLY A 41 -17.22 -0.06 -3.62
CA GLY A 41 -16.13 -0.89 -3.10
C GLY A 41 -15.02 -0.04 -2.49
N ALA A 42 -14.50 0.94 -3.23
CA ALA A 42 -13.41 1.81 -2.77
C ALA A 42 -13.76 2.58 -1.48
N VAL A 43 -14.98 3.10 -1.37
CA VAL A 43 -15.44 3.80 -0.16
C VAL A 43 -15.52 2.86 1.03
N ILE A 44 -16.06 1.65 0.85
CA ILE A 44 -16.17 0.65 1.91
C ILE A 44 -14.77 0.21 2.36
N SER A 45 -13.87 -0.13 1.43
CA SER A 45 -12.49 -0.50 1.74
C SER A 45 -11.77 0.60 2.50
N ALA A 46 -11.95 1.87 2.12
CA ALA A 46 -11.35 3.01 2.81
C ALA A 46 -11.84 3.12 4.26
N VAL A 47 -13.14 2.92 4.52
CA VAL A 47 -13.70 2.94 5.88
C VAL A 47 -13.15 1.78 6.70
N VAL A 48 -13.18 0.57 6.16
CA VAL A 48 -12.66 -0.64 6.85
C VAL A 48 -11.18 -0.47 7.17
N MET A 49 -10.38 0.00 6.21
CA MET A 49 -8.95 0.20 6.39
C MET A 49 -8.65 1.28 7.43
N THR A 50 -9.45 2.35 7.47
CA THR A 50 -9.34 3.39 8.50
C THR A 50 -9.64 2.84 9.89
N VAL A 51 -10.71 2.06 10.06
CA VAL A 51 -11.06 1.43 11.34
C VAL A 51 -9.95 0.47 11.79
N MET A 52 -9.46 -0.38 10.89
CA MET A 52 -8.36 -1.30 11.20
C MET A 52 -7.07 -0.57 11.57
N ALA A 53 -6.72 0.49 10.84
CA ALA A 53 -5.57 1.34 11.16
C ALA A 53 -5.68 1.95 12.55
N LEU A 54 -6.85 2.48 12.92
CA LEU A 54 -7.10 3.04 14.25
C LEU A 54 -6.93 1.98 15.35
N ILE A 55 -7.48 0.77 15.14
CA ILE A 55 -7.34 -0.34 16.09
C ILE A 55 -5.87 -0.73 16.25
N ILE A 56 -5.13 -0.88 15.15
CA ILE A 56 -3.70 -1.26 15.16
C ILE A 56 -2.87 -0.19 15.88
N LEU A 57 -3.07 1.09 15.55
CA LEU A 57 -2.35 2.20 16.18
C LEU A 57 -2.68 2.31 17.68
N GLN A 58 -3.95 2.09 18.06
CA GLN A 58 -4.37 2.12 19.46
C GLN A 58 -3.77 0.96 20.26
N LEU A 59 -3.77 -0.25 19.70
CA LEU A 59 -3.13 -1.40 20.32
C LEU A 59 -1.61 -1.20 20.40
N GLY A 60 -0.97 -0.71 19.33
CA GLY A 60 0.46 -0.39 19.31
C GLY A 60 0.86 0.64 20.37
N SER A 61 0.05 1.69 20.54
CA SER A 61 0.24 2.68 21.60
C SER A 61 -0.01 2.12 23.00
N TYR A 62 -0.97 1.21 23.16
CA TYR A 62 -1.33 0.63 24.45
C TYR A 62 -0.28 -0.39 24.93
N PHE A 63 0.25 -1.21 24.03
CA PHE A 63 1.25 -2.22 24.36
C PHE A 63 2.69 -1.69 24.43
N ASN A 64 2.94 -0.44 24.00
CA ASN A 64 4.22 0.28 24.16
C ASN A 64 5.43 -0.58 23.75
N ALA A 65 5.29 -1.30 22.64
CA ALA A 65 6.18 -2.38 22.26
C ALA A 65 7.46 -1.84 21.63
N GLY A 66 8.56 -1.86 22.39
CA GLY A 66 9.90 -1.52 21.87
C GLY A 66 10.46 -2.54 20.88
N GLU A 67 9.95 -3.79 20.89
CA GLU A 67 10.32 -4.85 19.95
C GLU A 67 9.14 -5.81 19.72
N HIS A 68 8.97 -6.28 18.49
CA HIS A 68 7.94 -7.25 18.10
C HIS A 68 7.95 -8.55 18.95
N GLY A 69 9.08 -8.89 19.58
CA GLY A 69 9.25 -10.10 20.38
C GLY A 69 8.64 -10.08 21.78
N GLU A 70 8.51 -8.92 22.45
CA GLU A 70 8.02 -8.87 23.83
C GLU A 70 6.48 -9.03 23.94
N VAL A 71 5.74 -8.58 22.92
CA VAL A 71 4.27 -8.68 22.89
C VAL A 71 3.82 -10.12 22.64
N PHE A 72 4.43 -10.81 21.69
CA PHE A 72 4.07 -12.21 21.39
C PHE A 72 4.40 -13.16 22.55
N ARG A 73 5.49 -12.91 23.28
CA ARG A 73 5.89 -13.74 24.42
C ARG A 73 5.01 -13.55 25.66
N ARG A 74 4.30 -12.41 25.79
CA ARG A 74 3.36 -12.15 26.90
C ARG A 74 1.91 -12.55 26.59
N VAL A 75 1.51 -12.63 25.32
CA VAL A 75 0.10 -12.81 24.92
C VAL A 75 -0.23 -14.26 24.50
N SER A 76 0.75 -15.11 24.21
CA SER A 76 0.47 -16.45 23.63
C SER A 76 1.37 -17.58 24.14
N HIS A 77 0.82 -18.80 24.20
CA HIS A 77 1.54 -20.03 24.56
C HIS A 77 2.75 -20.24 23.61
N PRO A 78 3.91 -20.72 24.09
CA PRO A 78 5.20 -20.73 23.35
C PRO A 78 5.18 -21.40 21.97
N VAL A 79 4.23 -22.32 21.72
CA VAL A 79 4.04 -22.97 20.42
C VAL A 79 3.33 -22.03 19.43
N PHE A 80 2.30 -21.32 19.88
CA PHE A 80 1.54 -20.40 19.04
C PHE A 80 2.35 -19.15 18.70
N SER A 81 3.15 -18.64 19.63
CA SER A 81 4.08 -17.54 19.36
C SER A 81 5.10 -17.87 18.27
N ARG A 82 5.67 -19.09 18.24
CA ARG A 82 6.59 -19.51 17.16
C ARG A 82 5.90 -19.63 15.81
N LEU A 83 4.67 -20.12 15.78
CA LEU A 83 3.89 -20.23 14.54
C LEU A 83 3.61 -18.84 13.95
N LEU A 84 3.22 -17.90 14.81
CA LEU A 84 2.96 -16.52 14.38
C LEU A 84 4.25 -15.82 13.94
N ASP A 85 5.37 -16.01 14.63
CA ASP A 85 6.67 -15.45 14.25
C ASP A 85 7.16 -15.98 12.89
N LEU A 86 7.03 -17.30 12.67
CA LEU A 86 7.31 -17.90 11.36
C LEU A 86 6.36 -17.37 10.28
N GLY A 87 5.08 -17.20 10.59
CA GLY A 87 4.10 -16.60 9.70
C GLY A 87 4.48 -15.18 9.31
N VAL A 88 4.89 -14.35 10.27
CA VAL A 88 5.35 -12.97 10.03
C VAL A 88 6.62 -12.95 9.18
N MET A 89 7.61 -13.81 9.45
CA MET A 89 8.79 -13.89 8.60
C MET A 89 8.44 -14.26 7.15
N LEU A 90 7.55 -15.23 6.96
CA LEU A 90 7.09 -15.63 5.62
C LEU A 90 6.32 -14.53 4.90
N THR A 91 5.46 -13.78 5.60
CA THR A 91 4.71 -12.66 4.99
C THR A 91 5.60 -11.49 4.66
N LEU A 92 6.58 -11.17 5.51
CA LEU A 92 7.59 -10.14 5.22
C LEU A 92 8.42 -10.50 4.00
N PHE A 93 8.87 -11.76 3.91
CA PHE A 93 9.61 -12.26 2.76
C PHE A 93 8.77 -12.19 1.47
N SER A 94 7.52 -12.68 1.52
CA SER A 94 6.62 -12.69 0.37
C SER A 94 6.30 -11.27 -0.12
N THR A 95 6.01 -10.35 0.81
CA THR A 95 5.78 -8.93 0.50
C THR A 95 7.00 -8.29 -0.17
N GLY A 96 8.21 -8.61 0.28
CA GLY A 96 9.45 -8.14 -0.35
C GLY A 96 9.58 -8.58 -1.82
N PHE A 97 9.28 -9.85 -2.13
CA PHE A 97 9.26 -10.34 -3.51
C PHE A 97 8.24 -9.63 -4.39
N VAL A 98 7.03 -9.39 -3.86
CA VAL A 98 5.98 -8.65 -4.56
C VAL A 98 6.45 -7.22 -4.87
N MET A 99 7.16 -6.56 -3.94
CA MET A 99 7.71 -5.22 -4.17
C MET A 99 8.81 -5.20 -5.26
N PHE A 100 9.71 -6.20 -5.28
CA PHE A 100 10.74 -6.30 -6.33
C PHE A 100 10.12 -6.53 -7.71
N ALA A 101 9.12 -7.41 -7.80
CA ALA A 101 8.38 -7.63 -9.04
C ALA A 101 7.64 -6.37 -9.50
N GLY A 102 6.98 -5.66 -8.57
CA GLY A 102 6.25 -4.42 -8.86
C GLY A 102 7.16 -3.31 -9.39
N ALA A 103 8.34 -3.14 -8.81
CA ALA A 103 9.29 -2.15 -9.30
C ALA A 103 9.94 -2.52 -10.64
N GLY A 104 10.23 -3.81 -10.84
CA GLY A 104 10.66 -4.32 -12.14
C GLY A 104 9.63 -4.05 -13.23
N ALA A 105 8.36 -4.31 -12.95
CA ALA A 105 7.25 -4.04 -13.87
C ALA A 105 7.06 -2.54 -14.12
N ASN A 106 7.13 -1.70 -13.10
CA ASN A 106 7.01 -0.25 -13.24
C ASN A 106 8.12 0.34 -14.14
N LEU A 107 9.37 -0.09 -13.95
CA LEU A 107 10.51 0.35 -14.78
C LEU A 107 10.42 -0.16 -16.21
N ASN A 108 9.90 -1.38 -16.40
CA ASN A 108 9.60 -1.91 -17.73
C ASN A 108 8.49 -1.10 -18.42
N GLN A 109 7.43 -0.72 -17.71
CA GLN A 109 6.33 0.08 -18.25
C GLN A 109 6.75 1.52 -18.61
N GLN A 110 7.59 2.17 -17.79
CA GLN A 110 7.99 3.56 -18.02
C GLN A 110 9.13 3.71 -19.05
N TRP A 111 10.11 2.80 -19.04
CA TRP A 111 11.33 2.93 -19.85
C TRP A 111 11.61 1.74 -20.77
N GLY A 112 10.76 0.70 -20.79
CA GLY A 112 10.97 -0.50 -21.60
C GLY A 112 12.13 -1.39 -21.12
N LEU A 113 12.71 -1.11 -19.95
CA LEU A 113 13.85 -1.86 -19.42
C LEU A 113 13.49 -3.30 -19.07
N PRO A 114 14.41 -4.27 -19.20
CA PRO A 114 14.14 -5.64 -18.78
C PRO A 114 13.80 -5.73 -17.30
N LEU A 115 12.81 -6.58 -16.96
CA LEU A 115 12.30 -6.78 -15.59
C LEU A 115 13.41 -7.05 -14.56
N TRP A 116 14.43 -7.82 -14.94
CA TRP A 116 15.54 -8.18 -14.05
C TRP A 116 16.39 -6.97 -13.64
N VAL A 117 16.53 -5.97 -14.52
CA VAL A 117 17.30 -4.75 -14.23
C VAL A 117 16.56 -3.95 -13.16
N GLY A 118 15.25 -3.78 -13.32
CA GLY A 118 14.46 -3.03 -12.35
C GLY A 118 14.38 -3.70 -10.97
N ALA A 119 14.24 -5.02 -10.94
CA ALA A 119 14.29 -5.79 -9.70
C ALA A 119 15.67 -5.69 -9.02
N LEU A 120 16.76 -5.79 -9.78
CA LEU A 120 18.13 -5.68 -9.24
C LEU A 120 18.39 -4.30 -8.63
N VAL A 121 17.97 -3.23 -9.32
CA VAL A 121 18.08 -1.86 -8.79
C VAL A 121 17.35 -1.73 -7.46
N MET A 122 16.14 -2.27 -7.34
CA MET A 122 15.43 -2.24 -6.06
C MET A 122 16.10 -3.02 -4.94
N VAL A 123 16.66 -4.21 -5.23
CA VAL A 123 17.39 -4.98 -4.23
C VAL A 123 18.57 -4.17 -3.69
N VAL A 124 19.33 -3.51 -4.56
CA VAL A 124 20.44 -2.64 -4.16
C VAL A 124 19.95 -1.47 -3.30
N LEU A 125 18.84 -0.82 -3.68
CA LEU A 125 18.27 0.28 -2.92
C LEU A 125 17.76 -0.16 -1.54
N VAL A 126 17.12 -1.33 -1.44
CA VAL A 126 16.66 -1.88 -0.16
C VAL A 126 17.83 -2.26 0.73
N LEU A 127 18.91 -2.85 0.18
CA LEU A 127 20.13 -3.12 0.95
C LEU A 127 20.77 -1.83 1.47
N ALA A 128 20.86 -0.80 0.62
CA ALA A 128 21.37 0.51 1.03
C ALA A 128 20.49 1.18 2.10
N ALA A 129 19.16 1.10 1.96
CA ALA A 129 18.22 1.61 2.96
C ALA A 129 18.28 0.81 4.27
N GLY A 130 18.52 -0.50 4.21
CA GLY A 130 18.70 -1.36 5.38
C GLY A 130 19.99 -1.08 6.16
N MET A 131 20.98 -0.44 5.53
CA MET A 131 22.18 0.07 6.21
C MET A 131 21.96 1.43 6.90
N LEU A 132 20.77 2.04 6.74
CA LEU A 132 20.40 3.31 7.33
C LEU A 132 19.65 3.11 8.66
N ASP A 133 19.77 4.07 9.58
CA ASP A 133 19.02 4.04 10.84
C ASP A 133 17.50 4.08 10.59
N VAL A 134 16.74 3.28 11.33
CA VAL A 134 15.27 3.17 11.19
C VAL A 134 14.57 4.53 11.32
N ASP A 135 15.10 5.42 12.18
CA ASP A 135 14.59 6.79 12.34
C ASP A 135 14.73 7.63 11.07
N LYS A 136 15.84 7.44 10.33
CA LYS A 136 16.08 8.13 9.05
C LYS A 136 15.14 7.60 7.99
N VAL A 137 14.99 6.27 7.89
CA VAL A 137 14.06 5.64 6.94
C VAL A 137 12.63 6.14 7.18
N THR A 138 12.17 6.13 8.43
CA THR A 138 10.84 6.61 8.82
C THR A 138 10.66 8.09 8.49
N THR A 139 11.68 8.91 8.72
CA THR A 139 11.64 10.34 8.38
C THR A 139 11.55 10.58 6.87
N VAL A 140 12.28 9.81 6.06
CA VAL A 140 12.24 9.90 4.60
C VAL A 140 10.87 9.47 4.07
N ILE A 141 10.35 8.33 4.51
CA ILE A 141 9.02 7.84 4.11
C ILE A 141 7.94 8.87 4.47
N GLY A 142 7.95 9.37 5.72
CA GLY A 142 7.00 10.37 6.18
C GLY A 142 7.07 11.70 5.42
N ALA A 143 8.23 12.05 4.85
CA ALA A 143 8.40 13.24 4.01
C ALA A 143 7.93 13.03 2.56
N ILE A 144 8.01 11.80 2.03
CA ILE A 144 7.54 11.47 0.68
C ILE A 144 6.01 11.41 0.61
N THR A 145 5.34 10.88 1.63
CA THR A 145 3.88 10.77 1.67
C THR A 145 3.10 12.06 1.33
N PRO A 146 3.38 13.24 1.93
CA PRO A 146 2.65 14.46 1.60
C PRO A 146 2.84 14.87 0.13
N PHE A 147 3.99 14.58 -0.47
CA PHE A 147 4.22 14.80 -1.90
C PHE A 147 3.29 13.93 -2.74
N ILE A 148 3.18 12.64 -2.43
CA ILE A 148 2.25 11.72 -3.12
C ILE A 148 0.80 12.22 -3.00
N ILE A 149 0.37 12.64 -1.81
CA ILE A 149 -1.00 13.14 -1.58
C ILE A 149 -1.28 14.36 -2.47
N VAL A 150 -0.34 15.31 -2.55
CA VAL A 150 -0.49 16.51 -3.38
C VAL A 150 -0.60 16.13 -4.86
N PHE A 151 0.27 15.24 -5.36
CA PHE A 151 0.24 14.79 -6.75
C PHE A 151 -1.07 14.08 -7.10
N ILE A 152 -1.54 13.16 -6.26
CA ILE A 152 -2.81 12.46 -6.46
C ILE A 152 -3.97 13.45 -6.44
N THR A 153 -3.96 14.43 -5.52
CA THR A 153 -5.02 15.45 -5.44
C THR A 153 -5.06 16.29 -6.71
N ILE A 154 -3.90 16.74 -7.21
CA ILE A 154 -3.81 17.49 -8.47
C ILE A 154 -4.30 16.65 -9.65
N ALA A 155 -3.85 15.41 -9.77
CA ALA A 155 -4.26 14.50 -10.84
C ALA A 155 -5.77 14.24 -10.80
N CYS A 156 -6.35 14.06 -9.61
CA CYS A 156 -7.78 13.89 -9.41
C CYS A 156 -8.56 15.14 -9.84
N VAL A 157 -8.17 16.33 -9.36
CA VAL A 157 -8.82 17.60 -9.74
C VAL A 157 -8.70 17.85 -11.24
N TYR A 158 -7.52 17.62 -11.81
CA TYR A 158 -7.31 17.75 -13.25
C TYR A 158 -8.24 16.83 -14.03
N THR A 159 -8.37 15.57 -13.61
CA THR A 159 -9.24 14.58 -14.27
C THR A 159 -10.72 14.97 -14.17
N ILE A 160 -11.17 15.52 -13.04
CA ILE A 160 -12.56 15.97 -12.84
C ILE A 160 -12.87 17.22 -13.67
N VAL A 161 -11.94 18.17 -13.75
CA VAL A 161 -12.15 19.44 -14.46
C VAL A 161 -12.00 19.30 -15.98
N SER A 162 -11.10 18.42 -16.44
CA SER A 162 -10.87 18.14 -17.85
C SER A 162 -11.76 17.02 -18.41
N GLY A 163 -12.35 16.21 -17.53
CA GLY A 163 -13.26 15.12 -17.87
C GLY A 163 -14.70 15.61 -18.02
N ASP A 164 -15.35 15.23 -19.11
CA ASP A 164 -16.78 15.49 -19.31
C ASP A 164 -17.64 14.71 -18.29
N LEU A 165 -18.75 15.30 -17.83
CA LEU A 165 -19.69 14.70 -16.85
C LEU A 165 -20.35 13.39 -17.32
N SER A 166 -20.16 12.99 -18.58
CA SER A 166 -20.54 11.67 -19.14
C SER A 166 -19.59 10.53 -18.70
N SER A 167 -18.63 10.81 -17.82
CA SER A 167 -17.60 9.89 -17.32
C SER A 167 -18.16 8.70 -16.54
N LEU A 168 -19.38 8.76 -15.99
CA LEU A 168 -20.03 7.62 -15.32
C LEU A 168 -20.47 6.52 -16.31
N GLU A 169 -20.98 6.87 -17.49
CA GLU A 169 -21.29 5.88 -18.54
C GLU A 169 -20.02 5.33 -19.21
N ARG A 170 -18.96 6.15 -19.28
CA ARG A 170 -17.65 5.71 -19.79
C ARG A 170 -16.87 4.85 -18.80
N LEU A 171 -17.18 4.91 -17.51
CA LEU A 171 -16.58 4.03 -16.49
C LEU A 171 -16.98 2.57 -16.71
N ASP A 172 -18.25 2.32 -17.07
CA ASP A 172 -18.70 0.98 -17.41
C ASP A 172 -18.07 0.51 -18.74
N ALA A 173 -17.96 1.37 -19.75
CA ALA A 173 -17.27 1.03 -21.00
C ALA A 173 -15.75 0.80 -20.81
N ALA A 174 -15.09 1.57 -19.95
CA ALA A 174 -13.68 1.38 -19.60
C ALA A 174 -13.46 0.15 -18.71
N SER A 175 -14.48 -0.28 -17.95
CA SER A 175 -14.42 -1.51 -17.15
C SER A 175 -14.33 -2.76 -18.02
N GLU A 176 -14.91 -2.76 -19.23
CA GLU A 176 -14.82 -3.89 -20.18
C GLU A 176 -13.41 -4.11 -20.73
N GLU A 177 -12.60 -3.05 -20.79
CA GLU A 177 -11.19 -3.13 -21.24
C GLU A 177 -10.25 -3.65 -20.15
N VAL A 178 -10.68 -3.63 -18.88
CA VAL A 178 -9.86 -4.05 -17.74
C VAL A 178 -10.21 -5.48 -17.35
N SER A 179 -9.39 -6.44 -17.79
CA SER A 179 -9.54 -7.84 -17.39
C SER A 179 -9.30 -8.01 -15.88
N THR A 180 -10.33 -8.34 -15.12
CA THR A 180 -10.21 -8.70 -13.70
C THR A 180 -10.21 -10.21 -13.49
N THR A 181 -9.44 -10.68 -12.53
CA THR A 181 -9.42 -12.09 -12.10
C THR A 181 -10.42 -12.38 -10.98
N LEU A 182 -11.21 -11.38 -10.56
CA LEU A 182 -12.11 -11.45 -9.43
C LEU A 182 -13.57 -11.66 -9.88
N PRO A 183 -14.36 -12.48 -9.16
CA PRO A 183 -15.70 -12.83 -9.59
C PRO A 183 -16.72 -11.69 -9.42
N ASN A 184 -16.62 -10.89 -8.35
CA ASN A 184 -17.60 -9.85 -8.00
C ASN A 184 -16.93 -8.67 -7.27
N TRP A 185 -17.52 -7.47 -7.40
CA TRP A 185 -17.07 -6.23 -6.73
C TRP A 185 -17.05 -6.33 -5.19
N PHE A 186 -17.97 -7.12 -4.61
CA PHE A 186 -18.02 -7.33 -3.15
C PHE A 186 -16.82 -8.12 -2.61
N VAL A 187 -16.20 -8.97 -3.44
CA VAL A 187 -15.00 -9.75 -3.06
C VAL A 187 -13.73 -8.95 -3.29
N ALA A 188 -13.80 -7.92 -4.15
CA ALA A 188 -12.68 -7.05 -4.48
C ALA A 188 -12.44 -5.91 -3.46
N GLY A 189 -13.45 -5.56 -2.68
CA GLY A 189 -13.42 -4.46 -1.69
C GLY A 189 -13.16 -4.88 -0.26
#